data_AF-A0A2E3NXX8-F1
#
_entry.id   AF-A0A2E3NXX8-F1
#
_cell.length_a   1.000
_cell.length_b   1.000
_cell.length_c   1.000
_cell.angle_alpha   90.00
_cell.angle_beta   90.00
_cell.angle_gamma   90.00
#
_symmetry.space_group_name_H-M   'P 1'
#
loop_
_entity.id
_entity.type
_entity.pdbx_description
1 polymer ?
#
loop_
_entity_poly.entity_id
_entity_poly.type
_entity_poly.pdbx_seq_one_letter_code
_entity_poly.pdbx_strand_id
1 'polypeptide(L)'
;MKLQFFSLLAICLATFSSGMASADGGGHKQVMPDENIIGISLLASTVAYFLVPKISKYNLDNEDKLASSLLIFTIAVHAILGIDDLKLLAGAAGFLAFGVAFFVMEIPFVEKSKTMFSYLLIIYTLAIIIFYLYQHPDLTKNGSYDSVGILTKISEIGIIALTLRKLN
;
A
#
# COMPACT_ATOMS: atom_id res chain seq x y z
N MET A 1 0.91 -10.36 26.95
CA MET A 1 1.23 -9.50 25.79
C MET A 1 0.53 -9.89 24.48
N LYS A 2 0.46 -11.16 24.07
CA LYS A 2 -0.19 -11.54 22.78
C LYS A 2 -1.71 -11.23 22.73
N LEU A 3 -2.45 -11.46 23.81
CA LEU A 3 -3.91 -11.31 23.84
C LEU A 3 -4.38 -9.84 23.84
N GLN A 4 -3.62 -8.95 24.50
CA GLN A 4 -3.93 -7.52 24.56
C GLN A 4 -3.81 -6.85 23.19
N PHE A 5 -2.82 -7.25 22.39
CA PHE A 5 -2.63 -6.75 21.02
C PHE A 5 -3.78 -7.16 20.09
N PHE A 6 -4.27 -8.40 20.20
CA PHE A 6 -5.47 -8.83 19.48
C PHE A 6 -6.74 -8.10 19.94
N SER A 7 -6.86 -7.80 21.23
CA SER A 7 -8.00 -7.03 21.74
C SER A 7 -7.98 -5.58 21.25
N LEU A 8 -6.80 -4.95 21.19
CA LEU A 8 -6.66 -3.58 20.66
C LEU A 8 -6.93 -3.53 19.15
N LEU A 9 -6.43 -4.51 18.40
CA LEU A 9 -6.70 -4.65 16.98
C LEU A 9 -8.20 -4.88 16.71
N ALA A 10 -8.85 -5.73 17.51
CA ALA A 10 -10.29 -6.00 17.40
C ALA A 10 -11.14 -4.79 17.78
N ILE A 11 -10.73 -4.01 18.78
CA ILE A 11 -11.41 -2.77 19.18
C ILE A 11 -11.26 -1.72 18.07
N CYS A 12 -10.07 -1.55 17.50
CA CYS A 12 -9.88 -0.70 16.32
C CYS A 12 -10.78 -1.14 15.16
N LEU A 13 -10.76 -2.43 14.78
CA LEU A 13 -11.62 -2.96 13.72
C LEU A 13 -13.10 -2.68 14.00
N ALA A 14 -13.58 -2.89 15.23
CA ALA A 14 -14.97 -2.66 15.60
C ALA A 14 -15.36 -1.18 15.51
N THR A 15 -14.48 -0.25 15.91
CA THR A 15 -14.72 1.20 15.81
C THR A 15 -14.64 1.75 14.39
N PHE A 16 -13.83 1.15 13.51
CA PHE A 16 -13.77 1.53 12.10
C PHE A 16 -14.93 0.96 11.28
N SER A 17 -15.46 -0.20 11.66
CA SER A 17 -16.58 -0.87 10.98
C SER A 17 -17.93 -0.21 11.25
N SER A 18 -18.09 0.52 12.36
CA SER A 18 -19.36 1.17 12.71
C SER A 18 -19.76 2.36 11.82
N GLY A 19 -18.87 2.82 10.93
CA GLY A 19 -19.16 3.85 9.93
C GLY A 19 -19.53 3.32 8.54
N MET A 20 -19.48 2.00 8.31
CA MET A 20 -19.58 1.39 6.97
C MET A 20 -20.93 0.73 6.65
N ALA A 21 -22.01 1.13 7.31
CA ALA A 21 -23.36 0.75 6.91
C ALA A 21 -24.08 1.93 6.25
N SER A 22 -23.69 2.27 5.01
CA SER A 22 -24.49 3.11 4.13
C SER A 22 -24.67 2.39 2.80
N ALA A 23 -25.71 1.57 2.72
CA ALA A 23 -26.30 1.15 1.47
C ALA A 23 -27.18 2.30 0.96
N ASP A 24 -26.65 3.18 0.12
CA ASP A 24 -27.49 4.05 -0.70
C ASP A 24 -26.83 4.33 -2.05
N GLY A 25 -27.63 4.22 -3.10
CA GLY A 25 -27.23 4.39 -4.49
C GLY A 25 -27.37 5.83 -4.94
N GLY A 26 -26.43 6.28 -5.78
CA GLY A 26 -26.62 7.46 -6.62
C GLY A 26 -25.55 8.54 -6.45
N GLY A 27 -24.82 8.75 -7.55
CA GLY A 27 -23.89 9.86 -7.77
C GLY A 27 -22.47 9.51 -7.37
N HIS A 28 -21.50 9.78 -8.27
CA HIS A 28 -20.06 9.71 -7.99
C HIS A 28 -19.72 10.50 -6.73
N LYS A 29 -19.80 9.82 -5.58
CA LYS A 29 -19.44 10.31 -4.27
C LYS A 29 -18.12 9.62 -3.92
N GLN A 30 -17.20 10.40 -3.38
CA GLN A 30 -15.99 9.91 -2.75
C GLN A 30 -16.36 8.71 -1.87
N VAL A 31 -15.92 7.51 -2.28
CA VAL A 31 -16.35 6.22 -1.71
C VAL A 31 -16.12 6.19 -0.19
N MET A 32 -15.09 6.90 0.26
CA MET A 32 -14.69 6.96 1.65
C MET A 32 -13.92 8.27 1.95
N PRO A 33 -14.07 8.85 3.16
CA PRO A 33 -13.24 9.97 3.60
C PRO A 33 -11.75 9.63 3.62
N ASP A 34 -10.90 10.64 3.38
CA ASP A 34 -9.45 10.48 3.26
C ASP A 34 -8.82 9.89 4.54
N GLU A 35 -9.28 10.31 5.72
CA GLU A 35 -8.80 9.83 7.01
C GLU A 35 -9.06 8.33 7.19
N ASN A 36 -10.20 7.87 6.68
CA ASN A 36 -10.60 6.48 6.74
C ASN A 36 -9.76 5.61 5.79
N ILE A 37 -9.47 6.11 4.59
CA ILE A 37 -8.58 5.44 3.63
C ILE A 37 -7.18 5.27 4.23
N ILE A 38 -6.65 6.35 4.83
CA ILE A 38 -5.35 6.34 5.52
C ILE A 38 -5.39 5.35 6.69
N GLY A 39 -6.43 5.38 7.51
CA GLY A 39 -6.60 4.50 8.67
C GLY A 39 -6.60 3.02 8.29
N ILE A 40 -7.41 2.62 7.31
CA ILE A 40 -7.45 1.24 6.82
C ILE A 40 -6.10 0.82 6.22
N SER A 41 -5.47 1.69 5.43
CA SER A 41 -4.20 1.38 4.77
C SER A 41 -3.06 1.24 5.78
N LEU A 42 -3.02 2.07 6.83
CA LEU A 42 -2.07 1.94 7.94
C LEU A 42 -2.30 0.66 8.74
N LEU A 43 -3.55 0.29 8.99
CA LEU A 43 -3.87 -0.98 9.65
C LEU A 43 -3.39 -2.17 8.81
N ALA A 44 -3.69 -2.18 7.51
CA ALA A 44 -3.23 -3.22 6.60
C ALA A 44 -1.70 -3.32 6.57
N SER A 45 -1.02 -2.17 6.50
CA SER A 45 0.44 -2.06 6.56
C SER A 45 1.01 -2.62 7.86
N THR A 46 0.44 -2.23 9.01
CA THR A 46 0.86 -2.71 10.34
C THR A 46 0.67 -4.22 10.47
N VAL A 47 -0.47 -4.74 10.00
CA VAL A 47 -0.75 -6.18 9.98
C VAL A 47 0.27 -6.90 9.11
N ALA A 48 0.58 -6.37 7.93
CA ALA A 48 1.59 -6.94 7.05
C ALA A 48 2.98 -6.99 7.71
N TYR A 49 3.42 -5.90 8.36
CA TYR A 49 4.70 -5.85 9.06
C TYR A 49 4.89 -7.01 10.06
N PHE A 50 3.84 -7.35 10.81
CA PHE A 50 3.90 -8.42 11.83
C PHE A 50 3.54 -9.82 11.32
N LEU A 51 2.67 -9.95 10.33
CA LEU A 51 2.21 -11.24 9.82
C LEU A 51 3.08 -11.78 8.70
N VAL A 52 3.54 -10.93 7.77
CA VAL A 52 4.34 -11.35 6.61
C VAL A 52 5.56 -12.18 7.07
N PRO A 53 6.35 -11.78 8.09
CA PRO A 53 7.47 -12.61 8.56
C PRO A 53 7.08 -13.93 9.18
N LYS A 54 5.86 -14.05 9.74
CA LYS A 54 5.39 -15.27 10.42
C LYS A 54 4.89 -16.31 9.44
N ILE A 55 4.28 -15.87 8.35
CA ILE A 55 3.85 -16.74 7.24
C ILE A 55 5.00 -16.95 6.24
N SER A 56 6.09 -16.20 6.40
CA SER A 56 7.30 -16.34 5.62
C SER A 56 8.14 -17.53 6.01
N LYS A 57 8.49 -18.31 4.99
CA LYS A 57 9.56 -19.30 5.04
C LYS A 57 10.95 -18.65 4.99
N TYR A 58 11.04 -17.40 4.54
CA TYR A 58 12.28 -16.62 4.53
C TYR A 58 12.48 -15.87 5.85
N ASN A 59 13.73 -15.81 6.29
CA ASN A 59 14.14 -14.93 7.37
C ASN A 59 14.20 -13.49 6.84
N LEU A 60 13.10 -12.77 6.98
CA LEU A 60 13.01 -11.37 6.56
C LEU A 60 13.76 -10.49 7.57
N ASP A 61 14.69 -9.69 7.08
CA ASP A 61 15.29 -8.63 7.86
C ASP A 61 14.28 -7.49 8.11
N ASN A 62 14.72 -6.43 8.78
CA ASN A 62 13.84 -5.30 9.06
C ASN A 62 13.51 -4.46 7.82
N GLU A 63 14.37 -4.46 6.81
CA GLU A 63 14.18 -3.69 5.58
C GLU A 63 13.14 -4.37 4.69
N ASP A 64 13.18 -5.69 4.58
CA ASP A 64 12.20 -6.51 3.90
C ASP A 64 10.81 -6.38 4.54
N LYS A 65 10.76 -6.35 5.87
CA LYS A 65 9.51 -6.10 6.63
C LYS A 65 8.94 -4.73 6.32
N LEU A 66 9.78 -3.69 6.38
CA LEU A 66 9.37 -2.33 6.08
C LEU A 66 8.91 -2.19 4.63
N ALA A 67 9.63 -2.75 3.66
CA ALA A 67 9.27 -2.69 2.25
C ALA A 67 7.93 -3.38 1.99
N SER A 68 7.71 -4.56 2.59
CA SER A 68 6.44 -5.29 2.51
C SER A 68 5.28 -4.49 3.13
N SER A 69 5.53 -3.84 4.27
CA SER A 69 4.55 -2.97 4.95
C SER A 69 4.15 -1.78 4.08
N LEU A 70 5.13 -1.07 3.50
CA LEU A 70 4.89 0.07 2.61
C LEU A 70 4.18 -0.35 1.32
N LEU A 71 4.55 -1.50 0.74
CA LEU A 71 3.84 -2.07 -0.41
C LEU A 71 2.37 -2.29 -0.09
N ILE A 72 2.05 -2.94 1.04
CA ILE A 72 0.65 -3.17 1.43
C ILE A 72 -0.10 -1.87 1.70
N PHE A 73 0.54 -0.88 2.33
CA PHE A 73 -0.05 0.46 2.47
C PHE A 73 -0.44 1.02 1.10
N THR A 74 0.50 1.06 0.16
CA THR A 74 0.30 1.64 -1.17
C THR A 74 -0.74 0.85 -1.97
N ILE A 75 -0.74 -0.48 -1.90
CA ILE A 75 -1.74 -1.34 -2.54
C ILE A 75 -3.13 -1.05 -1.98
N ALA A 76 -3.27 -0.95 -0.65
CA ALA A 76 -4.55 -0.68 -0.02
C ALA A 76 -5.11 0.69 -0.47
N VAL A 77 -4.30 1.74 -0.48
CA VAL A 77 -4.74 3.06 -0.95
C VAL A 77 -5.22 3.00 -2.40
N HIS A 78 -4.41 2.43 -3.29
CA HIS A 78 -4.75 2.33 -4.72
C HIS A 78 -5.97 1.45 -4.97
N ALA A 79 -6.16 0.38 -4.20
CA ALA A 79 -7.31 -0.50 -4.33
C ALA A 79 -8.59 0.19 -3.84
N ILE A 80 -8.54 0.90 -2.71
CA ILE A 80 -9.70 1.62 -2.16
C ILE A 80 -10.11 2.77 -3.08
N LEU A 81 -9.15 3.58 -3.54
CA LEU A 81 -9.45 4.65 -4.50
C LEU A 81 -9.84 4.10 -5.88
N GLY A 82 -9.34 2.91 -6.23
CA GLY A 82 -9.58 2.25 -7.50
C GLY A 82 -10.91 1.51 -7.61
N ILE A 83 -11.76 1.53 -6.58
CA ILE A 83 -13.12 0.94 -6.63
C ILE A 83 -13.90 1.53 -7.82
N ASP A 84 -13.76 2.84 -8.07
CA ASP A 84 -14.42 3.55 -9.16
C ASP A 84 -13.45 4.11 -10.22
N ASP A 85 -12.13 3.87 -10.07
CA ASP A 85 -11.10 4.31 -11.03
C ASP A 85 -10.16 3.16 -11.40
N LEU A 86 -10.35 2.64 -12.63
CA LEU A 86 -9.55 1.56 -13.17
C LEU A 86 -8.04 1.87 -13.21
N LYS A 87 -7.64 3.14 -13.35
CA LYS A 87 -6.21 3.53 -13.36
C LYS A 87 -5.59 3.31 -11.99
N LEU A 88 -6.32 3.63 -10.92
CA LEU A 88 -5.87 3.42 -9.56
C LEU A 88 -5.89 1.94 -9.20
N LEU A 89 -6.89 1.19 -9.67
CA LEU A 89 -6.91 -0.27 -9.51
C LEU A 89 -5.74 -0.96 -10.24
N ALA A 90 -5.40 -0.48 -11.44
CA ALA A 90 -4.20 -0.91 -12.15
C ALA A 90 -2.93 -0.57 -11.37
N GLY A 91 -2.92 0.57 -10.67
CA GLY A 91 -1.95 0.93 -9.63
C GLY A 91 -1.72 -0.18 -8.61
N ALA A 92 -2.80 -0.60 -7.94
CA ALA A 92 -2.75 -1.66 -6.93
C ALA A 92 -2.26 -3.00 -7.52
N ALA A 93 -2.73 -3.36 -8.71
CA ALA A 93 -2.33 -4.58 -9.40
C ALA A 93 -0.84 -4.58 -9.77
N GLY A 94 -0.30 -3.44 -10.24
CA GLY A 94 1.12 -3.33 -10.56
C GLY A 94 2.03 -3.42 -9.33
N PHE A 95 1.66 -2.78 -8.22
CA PHE A 95 2.37 -2.95 -6.95
C PHE A 95 2.31 -4.38 -6.43
N LEU A 96 1.18 -5.08 -6.57
CA LEU A 96 1.09 -6.50 -6.25
C LEU A 96 2.00 -7.34 -7.15
N ALA A 97 1.97 -7.12 -8.47
CA ALA A 97 2.69 -7.91 -9.45
C ALA A 97 4.22 -7.75 -9.36
N PHE A 98 4.70 -6.52 -9.19
CA PHE A 98 6.15 -6.25 -9.09
C PHE A 98 6.66 -6.34 -7.65
N GLY A 99 5.78 -6.10 -6.67
CA GLY A 99 6.06 -6.29 -5.25
C GLY A 99 6.26 -7.75 -4.85
N VAL A 100 5.97 -8.73 -5.72
CA VAL A 100 6.22 -10.16 -5.43
C VAL A 100 7.68 -10.45 -5.06
N ALA A 101 8.63 -9.64 -5.53
CA ALA A 101 10.04 -9.75 -5.11
C ALA A 101 10.28 -9.48 -3.61
N PHE A 102 9.34 -8.80 -2.95
CA PHE A 102 9.31 -8.53 -1.52
C PHE A 102 8.27 -9.39 -0.80
N PHE A 103 7.24 -9.84 -1.52
CA PHE A 103 6.28 -10.79 -0.97
C PHE A 103 6.84 -12.21 -0.90
N VAL A 104 6.36 -12.87 0.14
CA VAL A 104 6.67 -14.21 0.59
C VAL A 104 6.06 -15.24 -0.35
N MET A 105 6.56 -15.37 -1.56
CA MET A 105 6.19 -16.50 -2.39
C MET A 105 7.47 -17.09 -3.00
N GLU A 106 7.81 -18.32 -2.57
CA GLU A 106 8.78 -19.22 -3.21
C GLU A 106 8.27 -19.55 -4.61
N ILE A 107 8.31 -18.58 -5.51
CA ILE A 107 8.08 -18.78 -6.93
C ILE A 107 9.47 -18.84 -7.54
N PRO A 108 9.97 -20.02 -7.96
CA PRO A 108 11.33 -20.19 -8.46
C PRO A 108 11.71 -19.21 -9.58
N PHE A 109 10.71 -18.82 -10.38
CA PHE A 109 10.85 -17.78 -11.40
C PHE A 109 11.16 -16.40 -10.81
N VAL A 110 10.47 -16.00 -9.74
CA VAL A 110 10.66 -14.69 -9.09
C VAL A 110 12.03 -14.62 -8.44
N GLU A 111 12.51 -15.70 -7.81
CA GLU A 111 13.85 -15.73 -7.22
C GLU A 111 14.94 -15.53 -8.29
N LYS A 112 14.82 -16.24 -9.43
CA LYS A 112 15.75 -16.12 -10.55
C LYS A 112 15.73 -14.73 -11.19
N SER A 113 14.59 -14.05 -11.14
CA SER A 113 14.36 -12.74 -11.77
C SER A 113 14.22 -11.60 -10.76
N LYS A 114 14.63 -11.78 -9.51
CA LYS A 114 14.40 -10.83 -8.41
C LYS A 114 14.91 -9.43 -8.71
N THR A 115 16.10 -9.32 -9.31
CA THR A 115 16.70 -8.06 -9.75
C THR A 115 15.84 -7.37 -10.80
N MET A 116 15.31 -8.12 -11.78
CA MET A 116 14.43 -7.58 -12.82
C MET A 116 13.13 -7.05 -12.23
N PHE A 117 12.47 -7.82 -11.35
CA PHE A 117 11.26 -7.39 -10.65
C PHE A 117 11.49 -6.15 -9.79
N SER A 118 12.66 -6.05 -9.16
CA SER A 118 13.03 -4.87 -8.36
C SER A 118 13.18 -3.62 -9.24
N TYR A 119 13.82 -3.74 -10.42
CA TYR A 119 13.88 -2.63 -11.37
C TYR A 119 12.52 -2.26 -11.94
N LEU A 120 11.68 -3.25 -12.27
CA LEU A 120 10.31 -3.00 -12.72
C LEU A 120 9.50 -2.27 -11.65
N LEU A 121 9.63 -2.68 -10.38
CA LEU A 121 8.97 -2.00 -9.25
C LEU A 121 9.44 -0.55 -9.14
N ILE A 122 10.75 -0.28 -9.24
CA ILE A 122 11.29 1.09 -9.18
C ILE A 122 10.73 1.95 -10.33
N ILE A 123 10.83 1.47 -11.57
CA ILE A 123 10.37 2.20 -12.76
C ILE A 123 8.86 2.46 -12.68
N TYR A 124 8.10 1.44 -12.29
CA TYR A 124 6.65 1.55 -12.12
C TYR A 124 6.27 2.57 -11.05
N THR A 125 6.93 2.51 -9.89
CA THR A 125 6.69 3.45 -8.78
C THR A 125 7.03 4.89 -9.19
N LEU A 126 8.15 5.09 -9.88
CA LEU A 126 8.52 6.41 -10.41
C LEU A 126 7.48 6.95 -11.39
N ALA A 127 6.96 6.12 -12.29
CA ALA A 127 5.92 6.54 -13.23
C ALA A 127 4.66 7.02 -12.51
N ILE A 128 4.23 6.34 -11.45
CA ILE A 128 3.06 6.74 -10.65
C ILE A 128 3.34 8.05 -9.89
N ILE A 129 4.53 8.22 -9.31
CA ILE A 129 4.91 9.48 -8.64
C ILE A 129 4.86 10.65 -9.62
N ILE A 130 5.47 10.50 -10.81
CA ILE A 130 5.48 11.55 -11.84
C ILE A 130 4.06 11.86 -12.29
N PHE A 131 3.24 10.84 -12.53
CA PHE A 131 1.85 11.03 -12.95
C PHE A 131 1.01 11.76 -11.89
N TYR A 132 1.24 11.49 -10.62
CA TYR A 132 0.60 12.21 -9.52
C TYR A 132 1.02 13.69 -9.50
N LEU A 133 2.33 13.98 -9.55
CA LEU A 133 2.83 15.36 -9.56
C LEU A 133 2.39 16.15 -10.78
N TYR A 134 2.18 15.47 -11.92
CA TYR A 134 1.63 16.09 -13.12
C TYR A 134 0.16 16.51 -12.93
N GLN A 135 -0.65 15.69 -12.26
CA GLN A 135 -2.07 16.01 -12.00
C GLN A 135 -2.28 16.96 -10.81
N HIS A 136 -1.38 16.93 -9.83
CA HIS A 136 -1.45 17.70 -8.59
C HIS A 136 -0.13 18.46 -8.35
N PRO A 137 0.22 19.45 -9.20
CA PRO A 137 1.52 20.13 -9.16
C PRO A 137 1.74 20.93 -7.86
N ASP A 138 0.66 21.37 -7.22
CA ASP A 138 0.64 22.07 -5.93
C ASP A 138 0.29 21.15 -4.76
N LEU A 139 0.20 19.84 -5.00
CA LEU A 139 -0.21 18.81 -4.04
C LEU A 139 -1.64 18.99 -3.50
N THR A 140 -2.49 19.71 -4.22
CA THR A 140 -3.88 19.91 -3.83
C THR A 140 -4.85 19.08 -4.67
N LYS A 141 -5.94 18.68 -4.03
CA LYS A 141 -7.11 18.05 -4.66
C LYS A 141 -8.34 18.81 -4.20
N ASN A 142 -9.14 19.26 -5.16
CA ASN A 142 -10.38 20.01 -4.92
C ASN A 142 -10.19 21.24 -4.01
N GLY A 143 -9.06 21.95 -4.13
CA GLY A 143 -8.78 23.18 -3.37
C GLY A 143 -8.28 22.97 -1.94
N SER A 144 -7.94 21.73 -1.56
CA SER A 144 -7.34 21.38 -0.27
C SER A 144 -6.17 20.42 -0.45
N TYR A 145 -5.31 20.24 0.56
CA TYR A 145 -4.18 19.32 0.47
C TYR A 145 -4.64 17.87 0.25
N ASP A 146 -4.08 17.21 -0.77
CA ASP A 146 -4.33 15.79 -1.04
C ASP A 146 -3.53 14.92 -0.07
N SER A 147 -4.02 14.80 1.16
CA SER A 147 -3.32 14.09 2.24
C SER A 147 -3.08 12.61 1.89
N VAL A 148 -4.07 11.97 1.24
CA VAL A 148 -3.96 10.57 0.79
C VAL A 148 -2.90 10.45 -0.31
N GLY A 149 -2.96 11.32 -1.32
CA GLY A 149 -1.99 11.36 -2.41
C GLY A 149 -0.57 11.56 -1.91
N ILE A 150 -0.36 12.59 -1.09
CA ILE A 150 0.95 12.94 -0.50
C ILE A 150 1.52 11.78 0.32
N LEU A 151 0.75 11.22 1.25
CA LEU A 151 1.22 10.11 2.09
C LEU A 151 1.54 8.87 1.26
N THR A 152 0.78 8.60 0.21
CA THR A 152 1.04 7.50 -0.72
C THR A 152 2.34 7.72 -1.47
N LYS A 153 2.63 8.94 -1.95
CA LYS A 153 3.92 9.25 -2.59
C LYS A 153 5.10 9.07 -1.63
N ILE A 154 4.95 9.44 -0.36
CA ILE A 154 6.00 9.22 0.65
C ILE A 154 6.27 7.72 0.83
N SER A 155 5.21 6.90 0.92
CA SER A 155 5.33 5.43 0.97
C SER A 155 6.05 4.87 -0.26
N GLU A 156 5.65 5.32 -1.46
CA GLU A 156 6.26 4.94 -2.74
C GLU A 156 7.76 5.28 -2.82
N ILE A 157 8.15 6.48 -2.37
CA ILE A 157 9.57 6.86 -2.27
C ILE A 157 10.31 5.92 -1.31
N GLY A 158 9.70 5.57 -0.18
CA GLY A 158 10.25 4.58 0.76
C GLY A 158 10.45 3.20 0.12
N ILE A 159 9.49 2.74 -0.69
CA ILE A 159 9.60 1.49 -1.46
C ILE A 159 10.81 1.55 -2.40
N ILE A 160 10.98 2.65 -3.15
CA ILE A 160 12.14 2.82 -4.04
C ILE A 160 13.45 2.78 -3.24
N ALA A 161 13.55 3.53 -2.15
CA ALA A 161 14.76 3.60 -1.34
C ALA A 161 15.17 2.24 -0.77
N LEU A 162 14.22 1.49 -0.22
CA LEU A 162 14.45 0.14 0.31
C LEU A 162 14.78 -0.86 -0.80
N THR A 163 14.15 -0.72 -1.96
CA THR A 163 14.43 -1.59 -3.12
C THR A 163 15.84 -1.38 -3.65
N LEU A 164 16.27 -0.13 -3.80
CA LEU A 164 17.64 0.20 -4.20
C LEU A 164 18.68 -0.31 -3.20
N ARG A 165 18.40 -0.18 -1.90
CA ARG A 165 19.29 -0.66 -0.86
C ARG A 165 19.48 -2.18 -0.90
N LYS A 166 18.43 -2.92 -1.24
CA LYS A 166 18.48 -4.38 -1.40
C LYS A 166 19.22 -4.86 -2.65
N LEU A 167 19.36 -3.98 -3.65
CA LEU A 167 20.06 -4.28 -4.91
C LEU A 167 21.56 -4.02 -4.83
N ASN A 168 22.01 -3.20 -3.87
CA ASN A 168 23.42 -2.90 -3.60
C ASN A 168 24.02 -3.85 -2.56
#